data_AF-A0A5J4R5E3-F1
#
_entry.id   AF-A0A5J4R5E3-F1
#
_cell.length_a   1.000
_cell.length_b   1.000
_cell.length_c   1.000
_cell.angle_alpha   90.00
_cell.angle_beta   90.00
_cell.angle_gamma   90.00
#
_symmetry.space_group_name_H-M   'P 1'
#
loop_
_entity.id
_entity.type
_entity.pdbx_description
1 polymer ?
#
loop_
_entity_poly.entity_id
_entity_poly.type
_entity_poly.pdbx_seq_one_letter_code
_entity_poly.pdbx_strand_id
1 'polypeptide(L)'
;MNAIISYFLNNWPNITLIVIFVYIVFRICLIGIKYYSHVKNMKEKIDSLPCRNNKNVLDKVERGLINLDKTVKSTNEMVAEICKWIMKNDNNMIDVFVKKQSPSKILPIGYSLLEETNAKKAVDHYMDFLIKELDSENPQAPYDVEDKALTVLMKNISHDLFSEVKSFLYNSPETITLIDPETSEERQIKPSIQIITELMSIYLRDKYLEQHPEIK
;
A
#
# COMPACT_ATOMS: atom_id res chain seq x y z
N MET A 1 11.39 -40.93 -62.38
CA MET A 1 10.32 -40.24 -63.15
C MET A 1 9.67 -41.30 -64.03
N ASN A 2 8.40 -41.64 -63.78
CA ASN A 2 7.77 -42.85 -64.30
C ASN A 2 7.74 -42.88 -65.84
N ALA A 3 8.05 -44.03 -66.46
CA ALA A 3 8.16 -44.21 -67.91
C ALA A 3 6.93 -43.73 -68.73
N ILE A 4 5.78 -43.63 -68.07
CA ILE A 4 4.53 -43.09 -68.63
C ILE A 4 4.61 -41.57 -68.84
N ILE A 5 5.24 -40.84 -67.92
CA ILE A 5 5.34 -39.37 -67.95
C ILE A 5 6.25 -38.92 -69.11
N SER A 6 7.37 -39.63 -69.32
CA SER A 6 8.28 -39.35 -70.44
C SER A 6 7.67 -39.64 -71.81
N TYR A 7 6.78 -40.64 -71.91
CA TYR A 7 6.08 -40.97 -73.17
C TYR A 7 5.09 -39.87 -73.58
N PHE A 8 4.29 -39.36 -72.63
CA PHE A 8 3.31 -38.30 -72.91
C PHE A 8 3.95 -36.93 -73.18
N LEU A 9 5.07 -36.61 -72.52
CA LEU A 9 5.83 -35.37 -72.77
C LEU A 9 6.43 -35.31 -74.18
N ASN A 10 6.83 -36.46 -74.73
CA ASN A 10 7.49 -36.52 -76.03
C ASN A 10 6.49 -36.54 -77.20
N ASN A 11 5.29 -37.12 -76.99
CA ASN A 11 4.25 -37.17 -78.01
C ASN A 11 3.35 -35.91 -78.01
N TRP A 12 2.84 -35.45 -76.85
CA TRP A 12 1.89 -34.32 -76.77
C TRP A 12 2.25 -33.32 -75.63
N PRO A 13 3.35 -32.56 -75.77
CA PRO A 13 3.90 -31.71 -74.70
C PRO A 13 2.91 -30.66 -74.18
N ASN A 14 2.13 -30.04 -75.08
CA ASN A 14 1.18 -28.99 -74.72
C ASN A 14 0.04 -29.49 -73.83
N ILE A 15 -0.49 -30.71 -74.09
CA ILE A 15 -1.60 -31.29 -73.32
C ILE A 15 -1.12 -31.67 -71.91
N THR A 16 0.09 -32.25 -71.80
CA THR A 16 0.66 -32.60 -70.49
C THR A 16 0.88 -31.40 -69.58
N LEU A 17 1.32 -30.27 -70.14
CA LEU A 17 1.51 -29.02 -69.38
C LEU A 17 0.18 -28.48 -68.85
N ILE A 18 -0.89 -28.52 -69.66
CA ILE A 18 -2.22 -28.07 -69.25
C ILE A 18 -2.74 -28.91 -68.07
N VAL A 19 -2.60 -30.24 -68.13
CA VAL A 19 -3.06 -31.13 -67.05
C VAL A 19 -2.30 -30.88 -65.75
N ILE A 20 -0.98 -30.67 -65.81
CA ILE A 20 -0.16 -30.34 -64.63
C ILE A 20 -0.58 -28.98 -64.05
N PHE A 21 -0.81 -27.97 -64.89
CA PHE A 21 -1.23 -26.64 -64.45
C PHE A 21 -2.60 -26.69 -63.75
N VAL A 22 -3.58 -27.38 -64.35
CA VAL A 22 -4.92 -27.57 -63.75
C VAL A 22 -4.82 -28.29 -62.40
N TYR A 23 -3.96 -29.32 -62.29
CA TYR A 23 -3.74 -30.01 -61.03
C TYR A 23 -3.14 -29.11 -59.94
N ILE A 24 -2.15 -28.29 -60.29
CA ILE A 24 -1.51 -27.34 -59.36
C ILE A 24 -2.53 -26.30 -58.88
N VAL A 25 -3.29 -25.70 -59.80
CA VAL A 25 -4.34 -24.72 -59.45
C VAL A 25 -5.39 -25.34 -58.54
N PHE A 26 -5.84 -26.57 -58.83
CA PHE A 26 -6.80 -27.28 -57.98
C PHE A 26 -6.25 -27.53 -56.56
N ARG A 27 -4.98 -27.93 -56.44
CA ARG A 27 -4.33 -28.13 -55.13
C ARG A 27 -4.21 -26.83 -54.33
N ILE A 28 -3.85 -25.72 -54.98
CA ILE A 28 -3.78 -24.40 -54.36
C ILE A 28 -5.16 -23.97 -53.87
N CYS A 29 -6.21 -24.14 -54.69
CA CYS A 29 -7.59 -23.85 -54.30
C CYS A 29 -8.04 -24.67 -53.08
N LEU A 30 -7.72 -25.97 -53.02
CA LEU A 30 -8.06 -26.82 -51.87
C LEU A 30 -7.36 -26.37 -50.58
N ILE A 31 -6.09 -25.95 -50.67
CA ILE A 31 -5.35 -25.42 -49.52
C ILE A 31 -5.96 -24.09 -49.06
N GLY A 32 -6.31 -23.21 -49.99
CA GLY A 32 -6.98 -21.94 -49.71
C GLY A 32 -8.33 -22.13 -49.00
N ILE A 33 -9.16 -23.08 -49.45
CA ILE A 33 -10.44 -23.40 -48.82
C ILE A 33 -10.25 -23.89 -47.39
N LYS A 34 -9.29 -24.80 -47.16
CA LYS A 34 -9.00 -25.32 -45.81
C LYS A 34 -8.53 -24.20 -44.88
N TYR A 35 -7.62 -23.36 -45.34
CA TYR A 35 -7.13 -22.21 -44.56
C TYR A 35 -8.26 -21.23 -44.22
N TYR A 36 -9.09 -20.89 -45.20
CA TYR A 36 -10.25 -20.02 -45.00
C TYR A 36 -11.25 -20.59 -43.98
N SER A 37 -11.56 -21.89 -44.07
CA SER A 37 -12.44 -22.54 -43.09
C SER A 37 -11.85 -22.55 -41.67
N HIS A 38 -10.53 -22.72 -41.54
CA HIS A 38 -9.87 -22.73 -40.24
C HIS A 38 -9.89 -21.35 -39.59
N VAL A 39 -9.57 -20.31 -40.37
CA VAL A 39 -9.62 -18.91 -39.91
C VAL A 39 -11.05 -18.51 -39.54
N LYS A 40 -12.04 -18.92 -40.34
CA LYS A 40 -13.47 -18.66 -40.04
C LYS A 40 -13.89 -19.32 -38.73
N ASN A 41 -13.54 -20.60 -38.52
CA ASN A 41 -13.86 -21.31 -37.29
C ASN A 41 -13.16 -20.72 -36.06
N MET A 42 -11.91 -20.24 -36.20
CA MET A 42 -11.22 -19.53 -35.12
C MET A 42 -11.88 -18.20 -34.80
N LYS A 43 -12.27 -17.44 -35.83
CA LYS A 43 -12.97 -16.17 -35.65
C LYS A 43 -14.31 -16.37 -34.94
N GLU A 44 -15.12 -17.35 -35.35
CA GLU A 44 -16.39 -17.66 -34.70
C GLU A 44 -16.19 -18.07 -33.22
N LYS A 45 -15.15 -18.85 -32.91
CA LYS A 45 -14.82 -19.19 -31.51
C LYS A 45 -14.40 -17.96 -30.71
N ILE A 46 -13.58 -17.07 -31.26
CA ILE A 46 -13.16 -15.83 -30.60
C ILE A 46 -14.34 -14.88 -30.39
N ASP A 47 -15.18 -14.70 -31.41
CA ASP A 47 -16.37 -13.85 -31.35
C ASP A 47 -17.43 -14.42 -30.38
N SER A 48 -17.44 -15.75 -30.17
CA SER A 48 -18.30 -16.40 -29.17
C SER A 48 -17.82 -16.25 -27.73
N LEU A 49 -16.58 -15.80 -27.49
CA LEU A 49 -16.10 -15.59 -26.13
C LEU A 49 -16.78 -14.35 -25.51
N PRO A 50 -17.24 -14.43 -24.25
CA PRO A 50 -17.96 -13.34 -23.58
C PRO A 50 -17.01 -12.23 -23.07
N CYS A 51 -16.15 -11.72 -23.95
CA CYS A 51 -15.13 -10.71 -23.63
C CYS A 51 -15.75 -9.41 -23.09
N ARG A 52 -16.91 -9.01 -23.61
CA ARG A 52 -17.62 -7.79 -23.19
C ARG A 52 -18.21 -7.90 -21.79
N ASN A 53 -18.75 -9.07 -21.43
CA ASN A 53 -19.28 -9.31 -20.09
C ASN A 53 -18.16 -9.36 -19.05
N ASN A 54 -17.03 -9.98 -19.40
CA ASN A 54 -15.87 -10.05 -18.51
C ASN A 54 -15.28 -8.66 -18.23
N LYS A 55 -15.22 -7.76 -19.24
CA LYS A 55 -14.79 -6.38 -19.02
C LYS A 55 -15.70 -5.63 -18.03
N ASN A 56 -17.02 -5.72 -18.20
CA ASN A 56 -17.96 -5.07 -17.30
C ASN A 56 -17.85 -5.59 -15.85
N VAL A 57 -17.55 -6.88 -15.68
CA VAL A 57 -17.31 -7.49 -14.37
C VAL A 57 -16.02 -6.95 -13.76
N LEU A 58 -14.93 -6.89 -14.53
CA LEU A 58 -13.65 -6.32 -14.08
C LEU A 58 -13.82 -4.85 -13.66
N ASP A 59 -14.48 -4.04 -14.48
CA ASP A 59 -14.76 -2.62 -14.18
C ASP A 59 -15.65 -2.46 -12.92
N LYS A 60 -16.52 -3.43 -12.64
CA LYS A 60 -17.34 -3.43 -11.42
C LYS A 60 -16.52 -3.81 -10.19
N VAL A 61 -15.63 -4.80 -10.32
CA VAL A 61 -14.72 -5.20 -9.24
C VAL A 61 -13.74 -4.07 -8.92
N GLU A 62 -13.14 -3.43 -9.92
CA GLU A 62 -12.24 -2.29 -9.74
C GLU A 62 -12.93 -1.13 -9.01
N ARG A 63 -14.13 -0.74 -9.45
CA ARG A 63 -14.92 0.27 -8.73
C ARG A 63 -15.29 -0.17 -7.31
N GLY A 64 -15.59 -1.44 -7.12
CA GLY A 64 -15.83 -2.02 -5.79
C GLY A 64 -14.61 -1.89 -4.88
N LEU A 65 -13.42 -2.20 -5.39
CA LEU A 65 -12.16 -2.06 -4.66
C LEU A 65 -11.84 -0.60 -4.33
N ILE A 66 -12.03 0.33 -5.27
CA ILE A 66 -11.84 1.77 -5.03
C ILE A 66 -12.80 2.27 -3.94
N ASN A 67 -14.06 1.86 -3.98
CA ASN A 67 -15.03 2.26 -2.96
C ASN A 67 -14.72 1.63 -1.60
N LEU A 68 -14.25 0.39 -1.59
CA LEU A 68 -13.82 -0.29 -0.37
C LEU A 68 -12.61 0.41 0.25
N ASP A 69 -11.59 0.72 -0.54
CA ASP A 69 -10.41 1.49 -0.09
C ASP A 69 -10.80 2.82 0.54
N LYS A 70 -11.67 3.59 -0.13
CA LYS A 70 -12.20 4.84 0.41
C LYS A 70 -12.94 4.64 1.74
N THR A 71 -13.78 3.61 1.82
CA THR A 71 -14.56 3.32 3.04
C THR A 71 -13.64 2.92 4.19
N VAL A 72 -12.65 2.07 3.93
CA VAL A 72 -11.65 1.64 4.93
C VAL A 72 -10.83 2.83 5.42
N LYS A 73 -10.33 3.69 4.52
CA LYS A 73 -9.59 4.90 4.89
C LYS A 73 -10.42 5.84 5.76
N SER A 74 -11.65 6.13 5.33
CA SER A 74 -12.57 6.98 6.10
C SER A 74 -12.92 6.38 7.48
N THR A 75 -13.06 5.05 7.56
CA THR A 75 -13.31 4.37 8.83
C THR A 75 -12.09 4.45 9.74
N ASN A 76 -10.88 4.25 9.20
CA ASN A 76 -9.63 4.34 9.96
C ASN A 76 -9.40 5.76 10.50
N GLU A 77 -9.72 6.79 9.71
CA GLU A 77 -9.72 8.19 10.15
C GLU A 77 -10.70 8.43 11.30
N MET A 78 -11.94 7.96 11.17
CA MET A 78 -12.94 8.11 12.23
C MET A 78 -12.52 7.41 13.53
N VAL A 79 -11.94 6.21 13.43
CA VAL A 79 -11.42 5.48 14.58
C VAL A 79 -10.25 6.24 15.23
N ALA A 80 -9.32 6.76 14.43
CA ALA A 80 -8.20 7.56 14.94
C ALA A 80 -8.70 8.80 15.71
N GLU A 81 -9.68 9.53 15.17
CA GLU A 81 -10.28 10.69 15.84
C GLU A 81 -11.04 10.32 17.13
N ILE A 82 -11.76 9.19 17.15
CA ILE A 82 -12.38 8.67 18.37
C ILE A 82 -11.31 8.34 19.41
N CYS A 83 -10.22 7.69 19.01
CA CYS A 83 -9.14 7.37 19.94
C CYS A 83 -8.47 8.64 20.50
N LYS A 84 -8.20 9.65 19.66
CA LYS A 84 -7.71 10.96 20.13
C LYS A 84 -8.67 11.61 21.13
N TRP A 85 -9.98 11.56 20.87
CA TRP A 85 -10.98 12.10 21.77
C TRP A 85 -11.00 11.37 23.12
N ILE A 86 -10.90 10.03 23.11
CA ILE A 86 -10.77 9.23 24.33
C ILE A 86 -9.50 9.61 25.10
N MET A 87 -8.36 9.75 24.41
CA MET A 87 -7.09 10.17 25.03
C MET A 87 -7.20 11.54 25.71
N LYS A 88 -7.85 12.50 25.06
CA LYS A 88 -8.09 13.83 25.64
C LYS A 88 -8.98 13.80 26.88
N ASN A 89 -9.89 12.82 26.98
CA ASN A 89 -10.82 12.70 28.09
C ASN A 89 -10.29 11.82 29.24
N ASP A 90 -9.39 10.88 28.94
CA ASP A 90 -8.64 10.07 29.90
C ASP A 90 -7.42 10.87 30.40
N ASN A 91 -7.72 11.90 31.18
CA ASN A 91 -6.84 13.03 31.54
C ASN A 91 -5.68 12.68 32.50
N ASN A 92 -5.14 11.47 32.46
CA ASN A 92 -4.07 11.05 33.36
C ASN A 92 -2.67 11.28 32.76
N MET A 93 -1.90 12.13 33.46
CA MET A 93 -0.44 12.20 33.51
C MET A 93 0.38 12.67 32.29
N ILE A 94 -0.19 12.98 31.12
CA ILE A 94 0.65 13.50 30.00
C ILE A 94 1.41 14.79 30.38
N ASP A 95 0.82 15.63 31.25
CA ASP A 95 1.42 16.88 31.75
C ASP A 95 2.74 16.67 32.50
N VAL A 96 3.00 15.45 33.00
CA VAL A 96 4.27 15.07 33.63
C VAL A 96 5.39 15.00 32.58
N PHE A 97 5.05 14.65 31.34
CA PHE A 97 6.00 14.40 30.27
C PHE A 97 6.06 15.51 29.24
N VAL A 98 5.06 16.38 29.18
CA VAL A 98 4.93 17.39 28.14
C VAL A 98 4.65 18.76 28.74
N LYS A 99 5.41 19.76 28.29
CA LYS A 99 5.10 21.15 28.60
C LYS A 99 3.96 21.63 27.70
N LYS A 100 2.79 21.89 28.29
CA LYS A 100 1.61 22.51 27.66
C LYS A 100 1.88 23.96 27.23
N GLN A 101 2.60 24.12 26.14
CA GLN A 101 2.78 25.37 25.38
C GLN A 101 2.70 24.97 23.90
N SER A 102 2.18 25.80 23.00
CA SER A 102 2.22 25.49 21.57
C SER A 102 3.51 26.04 20.95
N PRO A 103 4.33 25.22 20.25
CA PRO A 103 4.20 23.77 20.07
C PRO A 103 4.57 23.00 21.34
N SER A 104 3.86 21.88 21.59
CA SER A 104 4.06 21.02 22.77
C SER A 104 5.47 20.48 22.80
N LYS A 105 6.17 20.48 23.94
CA LYS A 105 7.55 19.96 24.04
C LYS A 105 7.66 18.84 25.06
N ILE A 106 8.35 17.76 24.67
CA ILE A 106 8.69 16.65 25.56
C ILE A 106 9.66 17.17 26.63
N LEU A 107 9.37 16.89 27.89
CA LEU A 107 10.24 17.13 29.04
C LEU A 107 11.28 15.99 29.16
N PRO A 108 12.41 16.20 29.85
CA PRO A 108 13.46 15.19 30.00
C PRO A 108 12.93 13.82 30.47
N ILE A 109 12.03 13.79 31.45
CA ILE A 109 11.39 12.56 31.92
C ILE A 109 10.55 11.84 30.85
N GLY A 110 9.98 12.58 29.89
CA GLY A 110 9.28 12.00 28.73
C GLY A 110 10.22 11.28 27.77
N TYR A 111 11.44 11.78 27.59
CA TYR A 111 12.48 11.05 26.85
C TYR A 111 12.92 9.80 27.59
N SER A 112 13.01 9.82 28.93
CA SER A 112 13.27 8.61 29.71
C SER A 112 12.22 7.53 29.44
N LEU A 113 10.93 7.89 29.38
CA LEU A 113 9.86 6.93 29.06
C LEU A 113 9.99 6.39 27.63
N LEU A 114 10.33 7.24 26.65
CA LEU A 114 10.51 6.81 25.26
C LEU A 114 11.69 5.86 25.08
N GLU A 115 12.77 6.04 25.83
CA GLU A 115 13.93 5.14 25.81
C GLU A 115 13.62 3.81 26.50
N GLU A 116 13.02 3.85 27.69
CA GLU A 116 12.64 2.65 28.46
C GLU A 116 11.69 1.73 27.67
N THR A 117 10.80 2.33 26.88
CA THR A 117 9.81 1.61 26.06
C THR A 117 10.32 1.25 24.66
N ASN A 118 11.57 1.61 24.31
CA ASN A 118 12.13 1.59 22.95
C ASN A 118 11.29 2.34 21.89
N ALA A 119 10.33 3.16 22.30
CA ALA A 119 9.44 3.88 21.40
C ALA A 119 10.19 4.87 20.50
N LYS A 120 11.21 5.56 21.03
CA LYS A 120 12.03 6.46 20.22
C LYS A 120 12.77 5.70 19.11
N LYS A 121 13.39 4.57 19.44
CA LYS A 121 14.09 3.72 18.46
C LYS A 121 13.14 3.20 17.39
N ALA A 122 11.90 2.88 17.76
CA ALA A 122 10.87 2.48 16.81
C ALA A 122 10.53 3.61 15.82
N VAL A 123 10.31 4.84 16.31
CA VAL A 123 10.08 6.00 15.42
C VAL A 123 11.28 6.25 14.51
N ASP A 124 12.50 6.21 15.06
CA ASP A 124 13.74 6.37 14.29
C ASP A 124 13.89 5.28 13.22
N HIS A 125 13.55 4.02 13.53
CA HIS A 125 13.65 2.90 12.60
C HIS A 125 12.63 2.97 11.45
N TYR A 126 11.41 3.42 11.74
CA TYR A 126 10.33 3.56 10.76
C TYR A 126 10.17 4.99 10.24
N MET A 127 11.18 5.86 10.39
CA MET A 127 11.10 7.29 10.08
C MET A 127 10.63 7.53 8.64
N ASP A 128 11.28 6.94 7.65
CA ASP A 128 10.93 7.12 6.23
C ASP A 128 9.48 6.75 5.92
N PHE A 129 8.98 5.68 6.55
CA PHE A 129 7.59 5.25 6.42
C PHE A 129 6.64 6.29 7.05
N LEU A 130 6.94 6.75 8.26
CA LEU A 130 6.11 7.70 8.99
C LEU A 130 6.09 9.09 8.34
N ILE A 131 7.22 9.56 7.82
CA ILE A 131 7.31 10.82 7.06
C ILE A 131 6.47 10.71 5.79
N LYS A 132 6.55 9.60 5.05
CA LYS A 132 5.73 9.39 3.85
C LYS A 132 4.22 9.36 4.16
N GLU A 133 3.82 8.76 5.27
CA GLU A 133 2.43 8.80 5.72
C GLU A 133 2.01 10.24 6.07
N LEU A 134 2.88 11.02 6.71
CA LEU A 134 2.63 12.44 6.98
C LEU A 134 2.53 13.29 5.71
N ASP A 135 3.43 13.09 4.75
CA ASP A 135 3.40 13.77 3.45
C ASP A 135 2.06 13.52 2.74
N SER A 136 1.52 12.30 2.86
CA SER A 136 0.24 11.93 2.25
C SER A 136 -0.96 12.65 2.88
N GLU A 137 -0.83 13.11 4.12
CA GLU A 137 -1.83 13.95 4.81
C GLU A 137 -1.72 15.43 4.39
N ASN A 138 -0.62 15.83 3.72
CA ASN A 138 -0.36 17.15 3.18
C ASN A 138 -0.59 18.31 4.19
N PRO A 139 0.07 18.30 5.37
CA PRO A 139 -0.09 19.35 6.37
C PRO A 139 0.43 20.70 5.85
N GLN A 140 -0.27 21.80 6.15
CA GLN A 140 0.07 23.14 5.63
C GLN A 140 0.62 24.09 6.71
N ALA A 141 0.34 23.79 7.98
CA ALA A 141 0.80 24.58 9.12
C ALA A 141 1.44 23.69 10.20
N PRO A 142 2.27 24.24 11.11
CA PRO A 142 2.87 23.46 12.21
C PRO A 142 1.84 22.78 13.10
N TYR A 143 0.66 23.41 13.28
CA TYR A 143 -0.46 22.82 14.00
C TYR A 143 -1.03 21.59 13.27
N ASP A 144 -1.11 21.63 11.95
CA ASP A 144 -1.54 20.47 11.16
C ASP A 144 -0.53 19.33 11.32
N VAL A 145 0.78 19.62 11.30
CA VAL A 145 1.80 18.58 11.52
C VAL A 145 1.65 17.93 12.89
N GLU A 146 1.38 18.71 13.94
CA GLU A 146 1.15 18.17 15.30
C GLU A 146 -0.06 17.23 15.34
N ASP A 147 -1.20 17.65 14.77
CA ASP A 147 -2.41 16.83 14.73
C ASP A 147 -2.24 15.57 13.86
N LYS A 148 -1.62 15.72 12.68
CA LYS A 148 -1.42 14.64 11.73
C LYS A 148 -0.38 13.62 12.19
N ALA A 149 0.68 14.04 12.89
CA ALA A 149 1.66 13.12 13.46
C ALA A 149 1.00 12.14 14.44
N LEU A 150 0.08 12.63 15.26
CA LEU A 150 -0.70 11.77 16.15
C LEU A 150 -1.64 10.85 15.35
N THR A 151 -2.35 11.39 14.35
CA THR A 151 -3.21 10.56 13.47
C THR A 151 -2.45 9.40 12.83
N VAL A 152 -1.30 9.68 12.23
CA VAL A 152 -0.47 8.68 11.52
C VAL A 152 -0.07 7.55 12.45
N LEU A 153 0.36 7.87 13.68
CA LEU A 153 0.72 6.85 14.66
C LEU A 153 -0.50 6.03 15.11
N MET A 154 -1.63 6.68 15.36
CA MET A 154 -2.86 5.98 15.77
C MET A 154 -3.42 5.06 14.67
N LYS A 155 -3.38 5.50 13.40
CA LYS A 155 -3.73 4.68 12.23
C LYS A 155 -2.84 3.43 12.12
N ASN A 156 -1.62 3.50 12.64
CA ASN A 156 -0.62 2.44 12.56
C ASN A 156 -0.37 1.73 13.91
N ILE A 157 -1.29 1.84 14.87
CA ILE A 157 -1.10 1.22 16.20
C ILE A 157 -0.94 -0.30 16.14
N SER A 158 -1.54 -0.95 15.13
CA SER A 158 -1.41 -2.39 14.88
C SER A 158 -0.14 -2.79 14.11
N HIS A 159 0.58 -1.82 13.55
CA HIS A 159 1.82 -2.06 12.80
C HIS A 159 2.95 -2.57 13.72
N ASP A 160 3.94 -3.22 13.11
CA ASP A 160 5.12 -3.77 13.81
C ASP A 160 5.95 -2.71 14.54
N LEU A 161 5.77 -1.43 14.19
CA LEU A 161 6.42 -0.30 14.86
C LEU A 161 6.07 -0.21 16.35
N PHE A 162 4.90 -0.73 16.75
CA PHE A 162 4.48 -0.76 18.14
C PHE A 162 4.77 -2.09 18.84
N SER A 163 5.42 -3.07 18.19
CA SER A 163 5.63 -4.39 18.77
C SER A 163 6.43 -4.35 20.09
N GLU A 164 7.53 -3.61 20.13
CA GLU A 164 8.33 -3.43 21.35
C GLU A 164 7.56 -2.68 22.44
N VAL A 165 6.83 -1.62 22.06
CA VAL A 165 6.00 -0.85 23.01
C VAL A 165 4.90 -1.72 23.61
N LYS A 166 4.20 -2.53 22.80
CA LYS A 166 3.18 -3.48 23.26
C LYS A 166 3.78 -4.56 24.14
N SER A 167 4.95 -5.09 23.77
CA SER A 167 5.68 -6.08 24.56
C SER A 167 6.06 -5.51 25.93
N PHE A 168 6.56 -4.28 25.97
CA PHE A 168 6.83 -3.58 27.23
C PHE A 168 5.57 -3.45 28.07
N LEU A 169 4.48 -2.90 27.52
CA LEU A 169 3.24 -2.69 28.26
C LEU A 169 2.61 -3.99 28.75
N TYR A 170 2.73 -5.08 27.99
CA TYR A 170 2.21 -6.39 28.38
C TYR A 170 2.98 -7.00 29.56
N ASN A 171 4.29 -6.79 29.61
CA ASN A 171 5.17 -7.37 30.63
C ASN A 171 5.45 -6.42 31.82
N SER A 172 5.09 -5.14 31.70
CA SER A 172 5.33 -4.12 32.72
C SER A 172 4.35 -4.24 33.90
N PRO A 173 4.78 -3.91 35.13
CA PRO A 173 3.86 -3.64 36.23
C PRO A 173 2.92 -2.47 35.91
N GLU A 174 1.83 -2.35 36.67
CA GLU A 174 0.84 -1.26 36.48
C GLU A 174 1.47 0.13 36.60
N THR A 175 2.49 0.28 37.46
CA THR A 175 3.25 1.51 37.60
C THR A 175 4.75 1.23 37.49
N ILE A 176 5.45 2.13 36.83
CA ILE A 176 6.91 2.16 36.73
C ILE A 176 7.44 3.40 37.45
N THR A 177 8.68 3.33 37.92
CA THR A 177 9.37 4.49 38.49
C THR A 177 10.34 5.03 37.46
N LEU A 178 10.18 6.28 37.06
CA LEU A 178 11.17 6.98 36.24
C LEU A 178 11.84 8.07 37.08
N ILE A 179 13.13 8.25 36.84
CA ILE A 179 13.90 9.34 37.43
C ILE A 179 13.93 10.48 36.40
N ASP A 180 13.52 11.68 36.82
CA ASP A 180 13.65 12.87 36.01
C ASP A 180 15.13 13.24 35.87
N PRO A 181 15.70 13.24 34.65
CA PRO A 181 17.11 13.59 34.46
C PRO A 181 17.48 15.02 34.89
N GLU A 182 16.53 15.95 34.92
CA GLU A 182 16.78 17.36 35.25
C GLU A 182 16.69 17.62 36.75
N THR A 183 15.70 17.05 37.44
CA THR A 183 15.47 17.28 38.88
C THR A 183 16.01 16.17 39.77
N SER A 184 16.39 15.02 39.20
CA SER A 184 16.73 13.78 39.93
C SER A 184 15.60 13.25 40.82
N GLU A 185 14.35 13.70 40.60
CA GLU A 185 13.18 13.23 41.34
C GLU A 185 12.67 11.92 40.76
N GLU A 186 12.32 10.97 41.63
CA GLU A 186 11.59 9.77 41.26
C GLU A 186 10.10 10.07 41.09
N ARG A 187 9.50 9.60 39.99
CA ARG A 187 8.07 9.70 39.73
C ARG A 187 7.51 8.34 39.37
N GLN A 188 6.40 7.99 40.02
CA GLN A 188 5.61 6.83 39.67
C GLN A 188 4.63 7.17 38.55
N ILE A 189 4.64 6.34 37.53
CA ILE A 189 3.95 6.57 36.27
C ILE A 189 3.19 5.30 35.91
N LYS A 190 1.95 5.46 35.44
CA LYS A 190 1.21 4.39 34.79
C LYS A 190 1.42 4.48 33.28
N PRO A 191 2.32 3.67 32.68
CA PRO A 191 2.55 3.73 31.26
C PRO A 191 1.31 3.23 30.52
N SER A 192 0.96 3.89 29.43
CA SER A 192 -0.15 3.50 28.57
C SER A 192 0.23 3.68 27.12
N ILE A 193 -0.42 2.93 26.23
CA ILE A 193 -0.17 3.06 24.79
C ILE A 193 -0.49 4.48 24.31
N GLN A 194 -1.48 5.12 24.93
CA GLN A 194 -1.91 6.48 24.68
C GLN A 194 -0.78 7.49 24.98
N ILE A 195 -0.23 7.47 26.20
CA ILE A 195 0.83 8.38 26.63
C ILE A 195 2.07 8.21 25.74
N ILE A 196 2.46 6.96 25.50
CA ILE A 196 3.65 6.67 24.69
C ILE A 196 3.44 7.13 23.24
N THR A 197 2.25 6.90 22.67
CA THR A 197 1.93 7.34 21.30
C THR A 197 1.92 8.87 21.16
N GLU A 198 1.45 9.59 22.18
CA GLU A 198 1.50 11.05 22.21
C GLU A 198 2.93 11.58 22.31
N LEU A 199 3.82 10.94 23.08
CA LEU A 199 5.24 11.30 23.08
C LEU A 199 5.92 10.98 21.74
N MET A 200 5.58 9.85 21.13
CA MET A 200 6.05 9.50 19.78
C MET A 200 5.58 10.53 18.75
N SER A 201 4.37 11.06 18.85
CA SER A 201 3.83 12.03 17.89
C SER A 201 4.56 13.36 17.96
N ILE A 202 4.88 13.83 19.17
CA ILE A 202 5.67 15.06 19.36
C ILE A 202 7.08 14.87 18.77
N TYR A 203 7.71 13.72 19.02
CA TYR A 203 9.03 13.42 18.46
C TYR A 203 9.02 13.33 16.93
N LEU A 204 8.02 12.65 16.35
CA LEU A 204 7.83 12.57 14.90
C LEU A 204 7.57 13.95 14.27
N ARG A 205 6.71 14.77 14.88
CA ARG A 205 6.44 16.14 14.45
C ARG A 205 7.73 16.96 14.37
N ASP A 206 8.56 16.91 15.40
CA ASP A 206 9.81 17.66 15.44
C ASP A 206 10.76 17.21 14.32
N LYS A 207 10.88 15.91 14.08
CA LYS A 207 11.67 15.34 12.98
C LYS A 207 11.14 15.74 11.61
N TYR A 208 9.83 15.75 11.41
CA TYR A 208 9.21 16.19 10.17
C TYR A 208 9.46 17.69 9.93
N LEU A 209 9.23 18.54 10.93
CA LEU A 209 9.47 19.98 10.86
C LEU A 209 10.96 20.35 10.71
N GLU A 210 11.89 19.48 11.11
CA GLU A 210 13.32 19.61 10.79
C GLU A 210 13.60 19.40 9.29
N GLN A 211 12.87 18.51 8.63
CA GLN A 211 13.01 18.20 7.19
C GLN A 211 12.22 19.16 6.29
N HIS A 212 11.15 19.76 6.81
CA HIS A 212 10.24 20.66 6.10
C HIS A 212 10.26 22.08 6.70
N PRO A 213 11.37 22.83 6.59
CA PRO A 213 11.47 24.18 7.13
C PRO A 213 10.48 25.17 6.51
N GLU A 214 9.92 24.87 5.33
CA GLU A 214 8.91 25.68 4.64
C GLU A 214 7.55 25.75 5.36
N ILE A 215 7.29 24.82 6.28
CA ILE A 215 6.04 24.78 7.06
C ILE A 215 6.19 25.58 8.38
N LYS A 216 7.41 25.91 8.81
CA LYS A 216 7.69 26.60 10.08
C LYS A 216 7.39 28.10 10.07
#